data_AF-A0A2D9S7X8-F1
#
_entry.id   AF-A0A2D9S7X8-F1
#
_cell.length_a   1.000
_cell.length_b   1.000
_cell.length_c   1.000
_cell.angle_alpha   90.00
_cell.angle_beta   90.00
_cell.angle_gamma   90.00
#
_symmetry.space_group_name_H-M   'P 1'
#
loop_
_entity.id
_entity.type
_entity.pdbx_description
1 polymer ?
#
loop_
_entity_poly.entity_id
_entity_poly.type
_entity_poly.pdbx_seq_one_letter_code
_entity_poly.pdbx_strand_id
1 'polypeptide(L)'
;MAGQSPMVSLRIPEDYLLELERRVGFDGMRNKSDVIRESIRRYLATPAIPSGTRIEVELGPDLSARLDDFCRIHGEQPDVVLRYAAREHIARSSADDATVDAALRKRLDELRARFDESTGQ
;
A
#
# COMPACT_ATOMS: atom_id res chain seq x y z
N MET A 1 18.68 12.04 26.77
CA MET A 1 19.89 11.24 27.03
C MET A 1 19.72 9.89 26.37
N ALA A 2 20.31 9.66 25.19
CA ALA A 2 20.23 8.35 24.54
C ALA A 2 21.25 7.43 25.23
N GLY A 3 20.77 6.61 26.17
CA GLY A 3 21.59 5.56 26.79
C GLY A 3 22.09 4.57 25.73
N GLN A 4 23.25 3.98 25.97
CA GLN A 4 23.80 2.93 25.10
C GLN A 4 22.72 1.86 24.86
N SER A 5 22.42 1.57 23.60
CA SER A 5 21.46 0.53 23.25
C SER A 5 21.95 -0.82 23.78
N PRO A 6 21.08 -1.64 24.38
CA PRO A 6 21.47 -2.95 24.87
C PRO A 6 22.01 -3.81 23.72
N MET A 7 23.09 -4.55 23.97
CA MET A 7 23.70 -5.42 22.96
C MET A 7 22.80 -6.63 22.71
N VAL A 8 22.43 -6.83 21.44
CA VAL A 8 21.63 -7.97 20.99
C VAL A 8 22.54 -8.91 20.20
N SER A 9 22.55 -10.19 20.58
CA SER A 9 23.26 -11.25 19.84
C SER A 9 22.29 -11.98 18.93
N LEU A 10 22.65 -12.15 17.65
CA LEU A 10 21.87 -12.90 16.68
C LEU A 10 22.78 -13.74 15.79
N ARG A 11 22.29 -14.91 15.33
CA ARG A 11 23.02 -15.78 14.41
C ARG A 11 22.59 -15.45 12.98
N ILE A 12 23.56 -15.15 12.13
CA ILE A 12 23.35 -14.82 10.71
C ILE A 12 24.09 -15.87 9.87
N PRO A 13 23.46 -16.44 8.83
CA PRO A 13 24.15 -17.28 7.84
C PRO A 13 25.36 -16.60 7.21
N GLU A 14 26.38 -17.37 6.87
CA GLU A 14 27.66 -16.85 6.38
C GLU A 14 27.53 -16.09 5.05
N ASP A 15 26.67 -16.56 4.17
CA ASP A 15 26.32 -15.92 2.90
C ASP A 15 25.72 -14.51 3.12
N TYR A 16 24.88 -14.35 4.14
CA TYR A 16 24.29 -13.04 4.45
C TYR A 16 25.28 -12.11 5.13
N LEU A 17 26.20 -12.66 5.95
CA LEU A 17 27.30 -11.87 6.51
C LEU A 17 28.16 -11.29 5.39
N LEU A 18 28.52 -12.10 4.39
CA LEU A 18 29.29 -11.65 3.22
C LEU A 18 28.61 -10.49 2.48
N GLU A 19 27.30 -10.62 2.24
CA GLU A 19 26.51 -9.56 1.61
C GLU A 19 26.43 -8.28 2.45
N LEU A 20 26.35 -8.40 3.79
CA LEU A 20 26.45 -7.26 4.68
C LEU A 20 27.84 -6.60 4.61
N GLU A 21 28.92 -7.38 4.49
CA GLU A 21 30.27 -6.82 4.34
C GLU A 21 30.42 -6.01 3.05
N ARG A 22 29.86 -6.51 1.94
CA ARG A 22 29.88 -5.83 0.64
C ARG A 22 29.22 -4.46 0.68
N ARG A 23 28.25 -4.27 1.58
CA ARG A 23 27.53 -3.01 1.77
C ARG A 23 28.25 -2.04 2.71
N VAL A 24 29.30 -2.47 3.41
CA VAL A 24 30.14 -1.57 4.20
C VAL A 24 30.92 -0.64 3.26
N GLY A 25 30.95 0.65 3.57
CA GLY A 25 31.57 1.69 2.74
C GLY A 25 30.61 2.32 1.72
N PHE A 26 29.45 1.73 1.47
CA PHE A 26 28.39 2.35 0.67
C PHE A 26 27.47 3.22 1.56
N ASP A 27 26.98 4.33 1.02
CA ASP A 27 25.96 5.19 1.66
C ASP A 27 26.35 5.67 3.08
N GLY A 28 27.65 5.85 3.34
CA GLY A 28 28.18 6.30 4.63
C GLY A 28 28.26 5.24 5.74
N MET A 29 27.96 3.97 5.44
CA MET A 29 28.02 2.87 6.40
C MET A 29 29.47 2.50 6.74
N ARG A 30 29.89 2.66 8.01
CA ARG A 30 31.30 2.47 8.40
C ARG A 30 31.61 1.05 8.86
N ASN A 31 30.60 0.32 9.30
CA ASN A 31 30.73 -1.04 9.82
C ASN A 31 29.45 -1.84 9.58
N LYS A 32 29.52 -3.17 9.77
CA LYS A 32 28.37 -4.08 9.58
C LYS A 32 27.20 -3.73 10.49
N SER A 33 27.48 -3.25 11.70
CA SER A 33 26.44 -2.84 12.65
C SER A 33 25.68 -1.60 12.17
N ASP A 34 26.33 -0.69 11.43
CA ASP A 34 25.65 0.44 10.78
C ASP A 34 24.73 -0.07 9.67
N VAL A 35 25.23 -0.98 8.82
CA VAL A 35 24.43 -1.61 7.76
C VAL A 35 23.20 -2.32 8.36
N ILE A 36 23.39 -3.07 9.45
CA ILE A 36 22.31 -3.77 10.15
C ILE A 36 21.33 -2.77 10.77
N ARG A 37 21.83 -1.76 11.49
CA ARG A 37 20.97 -0.74 12.12
C ARG A 37 20.16 0.03 11.10
N GLU A 38 20.76 0.45 9.99
CA GLU A 38 20.05 1.15 8.92
C GLU A 38 19.03 0.23 8.24
N SER A 39 19.37 -1.05 8.00
CA SER A 39 18.42 -2.01 7.44
C SER A 39 17.21 -2.21 8.35
N ILE A 40 17.43 -2.33 9.66
CA ILE A 40 16.36 -2.40 10.66
C ILE A 40 15.56 -1.09 10.67
N ARG A 41 16.22 0.07 10.63
CA ARG A 41 15.55 1.37 10.59
C ARG A 41 14.66 1.49 9.37
N ARG A 42 15.14 1.12 8.17
CA ARG A 42 14.36 1.11 6.92
C ARG A 42 13.19 0.14 7.00
N TYR A 43 13.42 -1.07 7.55
CA TYR A 43 12.37 -2.06 7.76
C TYR A 43 11.27 -1.54 8.68
N LEU A 44 11.63 -0.90 9.81
CA LEU A 44 10.68 -0.35 10.77
C LEU A 44 10.02 0.96 10.32
N ALA A 45 10.73 1.78 9.55
CA ALA A 45 10.21 3.02 8.96
C ALA A 45 9.28 2.74 7.78
N THR A 46 9.39 1.58 7.16
CA THR A 46 8.35 1.09 6.24
C THR A 46 7.11 0.85 7.10
N PRO A 47 6.01 1.61 6.91
CA PRO A 47 4.84 1.45 7.73
C PRO A 47 4.36 0.01 7.60
N ALA A 48 4.51 -0.74 8.68
CA ALA A 48 3.87 -2.03 8.80
C ALA A 48 2.38 -1.73 8.73
N ILE A 49 1.76 -2.06 7.61
CA ILE A 49 0.38 -2.50 7.62
C ILE A 49 0.46 -4.03 7.65
N PRO A 50 0.71 -4.69 8.80
CA PRO A 50 0.63 -6.14 8.86
C PRO A 50 -0.82 -6.51 9.13
N SER A 51 -1.69 -6.32 8.12
CA SER A 51 -3.06 -6.83 8.10
C SER A 51 -3.63 -6.73 6.68
N GLY A 52 -2.87 -7.16 5.68
CA GLY A 52 -3.29 -7.09 4.28
C GLY A 52 -2.89 -8.34 3.52
N THR A 53 -3.80 -8.83 2.68
CA THR A 53 -3.50 -9.86 1.68
C THR A 53 -2.43 -9.34 0.73
N ARG A 54 -1.32 -10.08 0.59
CA ARG A 54 -0.32 -9.80 -0.44
C ARG A 54 -0.85 -10.31 -1.78
N ILE A 55 -0.91 -9.41 -2.76
CA ILE A 55 -1.37 -9.71 -4.12
C ILE A 55 -0.19 -9.39 -5.05
N GLU A 56 0.20 -10.37 -5.86
CA GLU A 56 1.17 -10.19 -6.94
C GLU A 56 0.42 -10.08 -8.26
N VAL A 57 0.73 -9.04 -9.03
CA VAL A 57 0.03 -8.69 -10.27
C VAL A 57 1.05 -8.32 -11.34
N GLU A 58 0.88 -8.91 -12.52
CA GLU A 58 1.60 -8.50 -13.73
C GLU A 58 0.88 -7.31 -14.36
N LEU A 59 1.52 -6.14 -14.37
CA LEU A 59 0.92 -4.89 -14.86
C LEU A 59 0.91 -4.80 -16.40
N GLY A 60 1.73 -5.60 -17.08
CA GLY A 60 1.96 -5.47 -18.52
C GLY A 60 2.85 -4.26 -18.88
N PRO A 61 3.37 -4.22 -20.12
CA PRO A 61 4.45 -3.30 -20.50
C PRO A 61 4.05 -1.82 -20.50
N ASP A 62 2.84 -1.48 -20.92
CA ASP A 62 2.37 -0.08 -20.99
C ASP A 62 2.16 0.52 -19.59
N LEU A 63 1.50 -0.20 -18.69
CA LEU A 63 1.24 0.28 -17.34
C LEU A 63 2.52 0.32 -16.49
N SER A 64 3.42 -0.65 -16.66
CA SER A 64 4.74 -0.63 -16.02
C SER A 64 5.55 0.60 -16.39
N ALA A 65 5.58 0.97 -17.68
CA ALA A 65 6.31 2.16 -18.13
C ALA A 65 5.73 3.45 -17.54
N ARG A 66 4.39 3.60 -17.58
CA ARG A 66 3.72 4.78 -17.02
C ARG A 66 3.89 4.89 -15.52
N LEU A 67 3.85 3.77 -14.80
CA LEU A 67 4.05 3.74 -13.36
C LEU A 67 5.48 4.17 -13.01
N ASP A 68 6.47 3.70 -13.75
CA ASP A 68 7.88 4.08 -13.56
C ASP A 68 8.09 5.58 -13.81
N ASP A 69 7.56 6.11 -14.91
CA ASP A 69 7.63 7.54 -15.22
C ASP A 69 6.95 8.39 -14.14
N PHE A 70 5.77 7.97 -13.68
CA PHE A 70 5.05 8.65 -12.61
C PHE A 70 5.86 8.66 -11.30
N CYS A 71 6.42 7.52 -10.91
CA CYS A 71 7.23 7.39 -9.70
C CYS A 71 8.48 8.30 -9.78
N ARG A 72 9.11 8.42 -10.95
CA ARG A 72 10.26 9.31 -11.17
C ARG A 72 9.90 10.78 -11.04
N ILE A 73 8.76 11.20 -11.58
CA ILE A 73 8.30 12.61 -11.54
C ILE A 73 7.92 13.01 -10.11
N HIS A 74 7.19 12.13 -9.40
CA HIS A 74 6.61 12.46 -8.10
C HIS A 74 7.48 12.03 -6.90
N GLY A 75 8.57 11.28 -7.15
CA GLY A 75 9.43 10.76 -6.08
C GLY A 75 8.73 9.71 -5.20
N GLU A 76 7.69 9.07 -5.73
CA GLU A 76 6.90 8.07 -5.02
C GLU A 76 7.37 6.65 -5.32
N GLN A 77 7.01 5.70 -4.44
CA GLN A 77 7.25 4.29 -4.67
C GLN A 77 6.04 3.62 -5.33
N PRO A 78 6.25 2.66 -6.24
CA PRO A 78 5.17 2.03 -7.01
C PRO A 78 4.12 1.34 -6.12
N ASP A 79 4.54 0.76 -4.99
CA ASP A 79 3.63 0.15 -4.01
C ASP A 79 2.66 1.18 -3.39
N VAL A 80 3.11 2.40 -3.13
CA VAL A 80 2.28 3.47 -2.58
C VAL A 80 1.24 3.92 -3.60
N VAL A 81 1.68 4.14 -4.85
CA VAL A 81 0.83 4.55 -5.96
C VAL A 81 -0.27 3.52 -6.21
N LEU A 82 0.07 2.22 -6.24
CA LEU A 82 -0.90 1.15 -6.45
C LEU A 82 -1.92 1.04 -5.31
N ARG A 83 -1.50 1.20 -4.05
CA ARG A 83 -2.43 1.21 -2.92
C ARG A 83 -3.39 2.39 -2.98
N TYR A 84 -2.90 3.56 -3.37
CA TYR A 84 -3.74 4.75 -3.54
C TYR A 84 -4.75 4.55 -4.67
N ALA A 85 -4.28 4.09 -5.84
CA ALA A 85 -5.14 3.80 -6.99
C ALA A 85 -6.22 2.77 -6.65
N ALA A 86 -5.87 1.70 -5.93
CA ALA A 86 -6.84 0.69 -5.49
C ALA A 86 -7.90 1.29 -4.55
N ARG A 87 -7.48 2.11 -3.57
CA ARG A 87 -8.42 2.78 -2.64
C ARG A 87 -9.35 3.74 -3.38
N GLU A 88 -8.80 4.55 -4.29
CA GLU A 88 -9.57 5.49 -5.10
C GLU A 88 -10.58 4.75 -5.99
N HIS A 89 -10.15 3.66 -6.62
CA HIS A 89 -11.02 2.84 -7.46
C HIS A 89 -12.19 2.24 -6.67
N ILE A 90 -11.92 1.67 -5.49
CA ILE A 90 -12.96 1.15 -4.60
C ILE A 90 -13.91 2.27 -4.16
N ALA A 91 -13.37 3.42 -3.72
CA ALA A 91 -14.17 4.55 -3.28
C ALA A 91 -15.11 5.04 -4.39
N ARG A 92 -14.59 5.19 -5.61
CA ARG A 92 -15.36 5.60 -6.79
C ARG A 92 -16.47 4.59 -7.13
N SER A 93 -16.11 3.30 -7.21
CA SER A 93 -17.08 2.24 -7.49
C SER A 93 -18.17 2.15 -6.42
N SER A 94 -17.83 2.31 -5.14
CA SER A 94 -18.80 2.25 -4.04
C SER A 94 -19.71 3.48 -3.98
N ALA A 95 -19.21 4.65 -4.36
CA ALA A 95 -20.02 5.87 -4.46
C ALA A 95 -21.02 5.75 -5.62
N ASP A 96 -20.60 5.18 -6.75
CA ASP A 96 -21.46 4.90 -7.89
C ASP A 96 -22.55 3.88 -7.51
N ASP A 97 -22.20 2.77 -6.84
CA ASP A 97 -23.16 1.77 -6.38
C ASP A 97 -24.16 2.34 -5.37
N ALA A 98 -23.72 3.11 -4.37
CA ALA A 98 -24.61 3.74 -3.40
C ALA A 98 -25.55 4.77 -4.05
N THR A 99 -25.06 5.47 -5.07
CA THR A 99 -25.86 6.44 -5.84
C THR A 99 -26.89 5.74 -6.71
N VAL A 100 -26.51 4.62 -7.34
CA VAL A 100 -27.40 3.78 -8.16
C VAL A 100 -28.45 3.11 -7.28
N ASP A 101 -28.08 2.56 -6.12
CA ASP A 101 -29.03 1.96 -5.16
C ASP A 101 -30.00 3.01 -4.60
N ALA A 102 -29.52 4.21 -4.29
CA ALA A 102 -30.38 5.30 -3.84
C ALA A 102 -31.36 5.75 -4.94
N ALA A 103 -30.92 5.82 -6.19
CA ALA A 103 -31.76 6.16 -7.34
C ALA A 103 -32.81 5.07 -7.63
N LEU A 104 -32.42 3.79 -7.51
CA LEU A 104 -33.33 2.66 -7.68
C LEU A 104 -34.38 2.60 -6.57
N ARG A 105 -33.98 2.79 -5.30
CA ARG A 105 -34.91 2.85 -4.15
C ARG A 105 -35.92 3.97 -4.31
N LYS A 106 -35.47 5.18 -4.68
CA LYS A 106 -36.36 6.32 -4.93
C LYS A 106 -37.42 6.00 -5.99
N ARG A 107 -37.01 5.38 -7.11
CA ARG A 107 -37.96 4.95 -8.15
C ARG A 107 -38.93 3.87 -7.68
N LEU A 108 -38.47 2.93 -6.85
CA LEU A 108 -39.30 1.87 -6.30
C LEU A 108 -40.35 2.42 -5.33
N ASP A 109 -39.98 3.39 -4.50
CA ASP A 109 -40.89 4.07 -3.58
C ASP A 109 -41.90 4.94 -4.33
N GLU A 110 -41.48 5.65 -5.39
CA GLU A 110 -42.40 6.39 -6.28
C GLU A 110 -43.40 5.46 -6.98
N LEU A 111 -42.99 4.26 -7.39
CA LEU A 111 -43.88 3.27 -7.97
C LEU A 111 -44.86 2.70 -6.94
N ARG A 112 -44.39 2.36 -5.73
CA ARG A 112 -45.24 1.87 -4.64
C ARG A 112 -46.31 2.88 -4.23
N ALA A 113 -45.93 4.16 -4.08
CA ALA A 113 -46.87 5.24 -3.77
C ALA A 113 -47.99 5.36 -4.82
N ARG A 114 -47.66 5.20 -6.11
CA ARG A 114 -48.66 5.21 -7.19
C ARG A 114 -49.57 3.97 -7.20
N PHE A 115 -49.05 2.81 -6.82
CA PHE A 115 -49.85 1.58 -6.73
C PHE A 115 -50.84 1.64 -5.56
N ASP A 116 -50.40 2.15 -4.41
CA ASP A 116 -51.25 2.33 -3.22
C ASP A 116 -52.35 3.38 -3.46
N GLU A 117 -52.07 4.45 -4.22
CA GLU A 117 -53.09 5.42 -4.65
C GLU A 117 -54.11 4.83 -5.64
N SER A 118 -53.70 3.87 -6.49
CA SER A 118 -54.60 3.26 -7.49
C SER A 118 -55.50 2.14 -6.95
N THR A 119 -55.17 1.56 -5.80
CA THR A 119 -55.94 0.46 -5.18
C THR A 119 -56.89 0.95 -4.06
N GLY A 120 -56.85 2.23 -3.71
CA GLY A 120 -57.70 2.86 -2.70
C GLY A 120 -58.97 3.54 -3.24
N GLN A 121 -59.39 3.26 -4.49
CA GLN A 121 -60.58 3.87 -5.13
C GLN A 121 -61.63 2.83 -5.52
#